data_AF-A0A948Q1K9-F1
#
_entry.id   AF-A0A948Q1K9-F1
#
_cell.length_a   1.000
_cell.length_b   1.000
_cell.length_c   1.000
_cell.angle_alpha   90.00
_cell.angle_beta   90.00
_cell.angle_gamma   90.00
#
_symmetry.space_group_name_H-M   'P 1'
#
loop_
_entity.id
_entity.type
_entity.pdbx_description
1 polymer ?
#
loop_
_entity_poly.entity_id
_entity_poly.type
_entity_poly.pdbx_seq_one_letter_code
_entity_poly.pdbx_strand_id
1 'polypeptide(L)'
;MERKATVERKTKETDVKLRLDLDGRGISEIRTGIPFMDHMLTLTAAHGFMDIDLSATGDTAVDDHHTVEDLGICFGKAVRQALGNARGIRRYGRSVVPMDEALARVVIDISNRPLLAYRVSLRISK
;
A
#
# COMPACT_ATOMS: atom_id res chain seq x y z
N MET A 1 -15.86 -15.95 -4.50
CA MET A 1 -15.07 -15.15 -5.47
C MET A 1 -13.88 -14.63 -4.69
N GLU A 2 -12.64 -14.88 -5.14
CA GLU A 2 -11.44 -14.49 -4.38
C GLU A 2 -11.12 -13.01 -4.61
N ARG A 3 -10.83 -12.26 -3.54
CA ARG A 3 -10.46 -10.83 -3.61
C ARG A 3 -8.97 -10.67 -3.83
N LYS A 4 -8.49 -11.15 -4.98
CA LYS A 4 -7.09 -11.15 -5.39
C LYS A 4 -6.85 -10.29 -6.63
N ALA A 5 -5.65 -9.74 -6.77
CA ALA A 5 -5.23 -9.01 -7.95
C ALA A 5 -3.75 -9.21 -8.25
N THR A 6 -3.38 -9.05 -9.52
CA THR A 6 -1.99 -8.96 -9.98
C THR A 6 -1.87 -7.73 -10.87
N VAL A 7 -0.93 -6.85 -10.54
CA VAL A 7 -0.65 -5.62 -11.27
C VAL A 7 0.83 -5.62 -11.66
N GLU A 8 1.08 -5.40 -12.94
CA GLU A 8 2.42 -5.15 -13.48
C GLU A 8 2.42 -3.77 -14.12
N ARG A 9 3.43 -2.97 -13.83
CA ARG A 9 3.58 -1.61 -14.35
C ARG A 9 5.05 -1.33 -14.61
N LYS A 10 5.35 -0.92 -15.83
CA LYS A 10 6.69 -0.56 -16.26
C LYS A 10 6.69 0.83 -16.89
N THR A 11 7.59 1.69 -16.45
CA THR A 11 7.87 3.00 -17.05
C THR A 11 9.36 3.10 -17.41
N LYS A 12 9.86 4.31 -17.65
CA LYS A 12 11.29 4.54 -17.83
C LYS A 12 12.04 4.53 -16.50
N GLU A 13 11.35 4.93 -15.45
CA GLU A 13 11.86 5.13 -14.09
C GLU A 13 11.75 3.86 -13.25
N THR A 14 10.66 3.09 -13.39
CA THR A 14 10.39 1.93 -12.53
C THR A 14 9.85 0.70 -13.26
N ASP A 15 10.03 -0.47 -12.64
CA ASP A 15 9.42 -1.76 -12.99
C ASP A 15 8.84 -2.37 -11.72
N VAL A 16 7.51 -2.41 -11.61
CA VAL A 16 6.77 -2.84 -10.42
C VAL A 16 5.85 -4.01 -10.75
N LYS A 17 5.95 -5.09 -9.96
CA LYS A 17 5.07 -6.24 -9.99
C LYS A 17 4.52 -6.52 -8.61
N LEU A 18 3.19 -6.53 -8.49
CA LEU A 18 2.46 -6.71 -7.25
C LEU A 18 1.40 -7.79 -7.41
N ARG A 19 1.38 -8.76 -6.50
CA ARG A 19 0.24 -9.64 -6.23
C ARG A 19 -0.32 -9.32 -4.85
N LEU A 20 -1.64 -9.24 -4.76
CA LEU A 20 -2.35 -8.87 -3.54
C LEU A 20 -3.53 -9.82 -3.31
N ASP A 21 -3.65 -10.32 -2.09
CA ASP A 21 -4.86 -10.96 -1.56
C ASP A 21 -5.43 -10.15 -0.40
N LEU A 22 -6.66 -9.65 -0.53
CA LEU A 22 -7.35 -8.89 0.51
C LEU A 22 -7.97 -9.77 1.61
N ASP A 23 -8.04 -11.08 1.41
CA ASP A 23 -8.55 -12.08 2.35
C ASP A 23 -7.40 -12.99 2.87
N GLY A 24 -6.20 -12.42 2.98
CA GLY A 24 -4.98 -13.14 3.35
C GLY A 24 -4.82 -13.41 4.84
N ARG A 25 -3.59 -13.79 5.21
CA ARG A 25 -3.16 -14.09 6.59
C ARG A 25 -2.05 -13.16 7.09
N GLY A 26 -1.67 -12.16 6.29
CA GLY A 26 -0.59 -11.22 6.62
C GLY A 26 0.79 -11.68 6.14
N ILE A 27 0.85 -12.59 5.16
CA ILE A 27 2.09 -13.10 4.60
C ILE A 27 2.63 -12.08 3.59
N SER A 28 3.91 -11.70 3.71
CA SER A 28 4.50 -10.74 2.76
C SER A 28 5.89 -11.12 2.29
N GLU A 29 6.12 -10.98 0.99
CA GLU A 29 7.42 -11.01 0.34
C GLU A 29 7.58 -9.69 -0.43
N ILE A 30 8.35 -8.75 0.13
CA ILE A 30 8.44 -7.38 -0.38
C ILE A 30 9.92 -7.05 -0.64
N ARG A 31 10.21 -6.61 -1.87
CA ARG A 31 11.54 -6.19 -2.32
C ARG A 31 11.41 -4.97 -3.21
N THR A 32 11.54 -3.77 -2.64
CA THR A 32 11.41 -2.51 -3.41
C THR A 32 12.73 -1.79 -3.66
N GLY A 33 13.80 -2.22 -3.00
CA GLY A 33 15.08 -1.50 -2.98
C GLY A 33 15.11 -0.34 -1.97
N ILE A 34 14.00 -0.05 -1.27
CA ILE A 34 13.90 1.00 -0.26
C ILE A 34 13.53 0.34 1.09
N PRO A 35 14.51 0.07 1.98
CA PRO A 35 14.29 -0.75 3.18
C PRO A 35 13.19 -0.24 4.11
N PHE A 36 13.06 1.09 4.26
CA PHE A 36 12.00 1.65 5.10
C PHE A 36 10.61 1.43 4.50
N MET A 37 10.48 1.50 3.18
CA MET A 37 9.22 1.21 2.49
C MET A 37 8.86 -0.28 2.59
N ASP A 38 9.85 -1.17 2.45
CA ASP A 38 9.66 -2.62 2.65
C ASP A 38 9.09 -2.90 4.04
N HIS A 39 9.64 -2.23 5.08
CA HIS A 39 9.13 -2.34 6.44
C HIS A 39 7.68 -1.84 6.58
N MET A 40 7.35 -0.67 6.02
CA MET A 40 5.98 -0.12 6.08
C MET A 40 4.95 -1.03 5.40
N LEU A 41 5.30 -1.61 4.25
CA LEU A 41 4.41 -2.51 3.52
C LEU A 41 4.28 -3.88 4.21
N THR A 42 5.34 -4.35 4.89
CA THR A 42 5.29 -5.56 5.73
C THR A 42 4.30 -5.37 6.89
N LEU A 43 4.35 -4.22 7.58
CA LEU A 43 3.38 -3.89 8.64
C LEU A 43 1.95 -3.77 8.08
N THR A 44 1.81 -3.23 6.87
CA THR A 44 0.52 -3.12 6.17
C THR A 44 -0.08 -4.50 5.87
N ALA A 45 0.72 -5.48 5.43
CA ALA A 45 0.29 -6.86 5.27
C ALA A 45 -0.17 -7.47 6.60
N ALA A 46 0.70 -7.43 7.61
CA ALA A 46 0.49 -8.09 8.89
C ALA A 46 -0.75 -7.58 9.64
N HIS A 47 -0.94 -6.26 9.70
CA HIS A 47 -2.07 -5.65 10.42
C HIS A 47 -3.33 -5.48 9.57
N GLY A 48 -3.19 -5.54 8.24
CA GLY A 48 -4.31 -5.54 7.30
C GLY A 48 -4.89 -6.92 7.02
N PHE A 49 -4.22 -8.00 7.47
CA PHE A 49 -4.51 -9.39 7.09
C PHE A 49 -4.53 -9.58 5.56
N MET A 50 -3.57 -8.96 4.88
CA MET A 50 -3.41 -9.07 3.43
C MET A 50 -2.18 -9.89 3.12
N ASP A 51 -2.24 -10.72 2.07
CA ASP A 51 -1.03 -11.36 1.55
C ASP A 51 -0.47 -10.50 0.39
N ILE A 52 0.82 -10.16 0.46
CA ILE A 52 1.48 -9.23 -0.47
C ILE A 52 2.76 -9.87 -1.02
N ASP A 53 2.83 -10.06 -2.35
CA ASP A 53 4.07 -10.38 -3.07
C ASP A 53 4.39 -9.20 -3.99
N LEU A 54 5.45 -8.47 -3.67
CA LEU A 54 5.80 -7.20 -4.30
C LEU A 54 7.30 -7.16 -4.63
N SER A 55 7.60 -7.00 -5.91
CA SER A 55 8.94 -6.67 -6.40
C SER A 55 8.91 -5.34 -7.16
N ALA A 56 9.85 -4.46 -6.85
CA ALA A 56 10.06 -3.24 -7.60
C ALA A 56 11.56 -2.97 -7.81
N THR A 57 11.88 -2.47 -8.99
CA THR A 57 13.17 -1.87 -9.32
C THR A 57 12.89 -0.46 -9.82
N GLY A 58 13.57 0.54 -9.27
CA GLY A 58 13.45 1.92 -9.72
C GLY A 58 14.79 2.65 -9.72
N ASP A 59 14.76 3.90 -10.14
CA ASP A 59 15.90 4.80 -10.28
C ASP A 59 16.35 5.43 -8.94
N THR A 60 16.47 4.62 -7.89
CA THR A 60 16.81 5.07 -6.51
C THR A 60 18.16 5.77 -6.37
N ALA A 61 19.00 5.73 -7.41
CA ALA A 61 20.22 6.52 -7.50
C ALA A 61 19.97 8.02 -7.72
N VAL A 62 18.78 8.39 -8.22
CA VAL A 62 18.31 9.79 -8.32
C VAL A 62 17.75 10.21 -6.97
N ASP A 63 16.64 9.58 -6.58
CA ASP A 63 16.04 9.59 -5.24
C ASP A 63 14.97 8.47 -5.15
N ASP A 64 14.28 8.37 -4.02
CA ASP A 64 13.25 7.36 -3.78
C ASP A 64 11.89 7.70 -4.41
N HIS A 65 11.71 8.90 -4.99
CA HIS A 65 10.41 9.47 -5.30
C HIS A 65 9.61 8.62 -6.29
N HIS A 66 10.17 8.35 -7.46
CA HIS A 66 9.45 7.62 -8.52
C HIS A 66 9.09 6.20 -8.07
N THR A 67 10.03 5.54 -7.37
CA THR A 67 9.79 4.19 -6.84
C THR A 67 8.63 4.22 -5.85
N VAL A 68 8.64 5.12 -4.86
CA VAL A 68 7.56 5.24 -3.86
C VAL A 68 6.22 5.59 -4.50
N GLU A 69 6.19 6.53 -5.45
CA GLU A 69 4.97 6.91 -6.17
C GLU A 69 4.37 5.71 -6.92
N ASP A 70 5.20 5.00 -7.69
CA ASP A 70 4.76 3.92 -8.55
C ASP A 70 4.33 2.68 -7.77
N LEU A 71 4.93 2.43 -6.61
CA LEU A 71 4.44 1.47 -5.63
C LEU A 71 3.02 1.84 -5.17
N GLY A 72 2.79 3.09 -4.81
CA GLY A 72 1.47 3.59 -4.39
C GLY A 72 0.40 3.44 -5.48
N ILE A 73 0.74 3.78 -6.73
CA ILE A 73 -0.13 3.61 -7.89
C ILE A 73 -0.49 2.13 -8.10
N CYS A 74 0.51 1.24 -8.07
CA CYS A 74 0.29 -0.20 -8.25
C CYS A 74 -0.56 -0.79 -7.13
N PHE A 75 -0.29 -0.39 -5.88
CA PHE A 75 -1.06 -0.82 -4.72
C PHE A 75 -2.53 -0.40 -4.82
N GLY A 76 -2.79 0.87 -5.15
CA GLY A 76 -4.14 1.38 -5.37
C GLY A 76 -4.89 0.63 -6.48
N LYS A 77 -4.21 0.32 -7.60
CA LYS A 77 -4.77 -0.49 -8.69
C LYS A 77 -5.10 -1.91 -8.24
N ALA A 78 -4.20 -2.55 -7.49
CA ALA A 78 -4.41 -3.92 -7.01
C ALA A 78 -5.60 -3.98 -6.04
N VAL A 79 -5.69 -3.06 -5.08
CA VAL A 79 -6.85 -2.96 -4.16
C VAL A 79 -8.15 -2.74 -4.95
N ARG A 80 -8.16 -1.83 -5.92
CA ARG A 80 -9.34 -1.55 -6.77
C ARG A 80 -9.80 -2.78 -7.55
N GLN A 81 -8.87 -3.53 -8.14
CA GLN A 81 -9.14 -4.75 -8.88
C GLN A 81 -9.65 -5.87 -7.95
N ALA A 82 -8.97 -6.11 -6.84
CA ALA A 82 -9.33 -7.13 -5.85
C ALA A 82 -10.69 -6.88 -5.18
N LEU A 83 -11.09 -5.62 -4.99
CA LEU A 83 -12.41 -5.24 -4.48
C LEU A 83 -13.55 -5.47 -5.50
N GLY A 84 -13.26 -5.54 -6.80
CA GLY A 84 -14.26 -5.68 -7.85
C GLY A 84 -15.34 -4.59 -7.81
N ASN A 85 -16.60 -5.02 -7.63
CA ASN A 85 -17.75 -4.12 -7.53
C ASN A 85 -18.00 -3.57 -6.11
N ALA A 86 -17.21 -4.01 -5.12
CA ALA A 86 -17.31 -3.63 -3.72
C ALA A 86 -18.73 -3.78 -3.12
N ARG A 87 -19.52 -4.77 -3.57
CA ARG A 87 -20.82 -5.09 -2.97
C ARG A 87 -20.64 -5.98 -1.75
N GLY A 88 -21.43 -5.73 -0.70
CA GLY A 88 -21.46 -6.56 0.52
C GLY A 88 -20.32 -6.32 1.50
N ILE A 89 -19.44 -5.35 1.26
CA ILE A 89 -18.39 -4.94 2.22
C ILE A 89 -18.93 -3.97 3.26
N ARG A 90 -18.20 -3.78 4.37
CA ARG A 90 -18.52 -2.76 5.39
C ARG A 90 -18.47 -1.31 4.87
N ARG A 91 -17.74 -1.07 3.76
CA ARG A 91 -17.49 0.22 3.09
C ARG A 91 -16.69 1.24 3.91
N TYR A 92 -17.09 1.48 5.15
CA TYR A 92 -16.44 2.41 6.07
C TYR A 92 -15.55 1.66 7.06
N GLY A 93 -14.36 2.20 7.32
CA GLY A 93 -13.41 1.67 8.27
C GLY A 93 -12.69 2.77 9.03
N ARG A 94 -12.34 2.50 10.29
CA ARG A 94 -11.52 3.39 11.13
C ARG A 94 -10.55 2.53 11.93
N SER A 95 -9.31 3.00 12.06
CA SER A 95 -8.34 2.48 13.01
C SER A 95 -7.59 3.61 13.71
N VAL A 96 -7.19 3.37 14.96
CA VAL A 96 -6.30 4.23 15.74
C VAL A 96 -5.19 3.32 16.27
N VAL A 97 -3.94 3.66 15.97
CA VAL A 97 -2.78 2.82 16.29
C VAL A 97 -1.73 3.68 17.01
N PRO A 98 -1.37 3.34 18.26
CA PRO A 98 -0.25 3.96 18.96
C PRO A 98 1.07 3.27 18.62
N MET A 99 2.16 4.02 18.68
CA MET A 99 3.54 3.50 18.68
C MET A 99 4.39 4.45 19.53
N ASP A 100 4.82 3.97 20.69
CA ASP A 100 5.43 4.80 21.74
C ASP A 100 4.59 6.05 22.05
N GLU A 101 5.14 7.27 21.95
CA GLU A 101 4.42 8.51 22.15
C GLU A 101 3.56 8.96 20.94
N ALA A 102 3.73 8.32 19.78
CA ALA A 102 3.02 8.66 18.56
C ALA A 102 1.63 7.99 18.50
N LEU A 103 0.66 8.72 17.93
CA LEU A 103 -0.70 8.22 17.71
C LEU A 103 -1.18 8.55 16.30
N ALA A 104 -1.50 7.53 15.52
CA ALA A 104 -2.04 7.67 14.17
C ALA A 104 -3.53 7.28 14.11
N ARG A 105 -4.31 7.99 13.28
CA ARG A 105 -5.70 7.63 12.96
C ARG A 105 -5.90 7.61 11.46
N VAL A 106 -6.50 6.53 10.98
CA VAL A 106 -6.91 6.37 9.57
C VAL A 106 -8.41 6.11 9.51
N VAL A 107 -9.08 6.77 8.56
CA VAL A 107 -10.50 6.57 8.24
C VAL A 107 -10.63 6.39 6.74
N ILE A 108 -11.34 5.35 6.30
CA ILE A 108 -11.49 4.97 4.90
C ILE A 108 -12.99 4.89 4.55
N ASP A 109 -13.37 5.46 3.39
CA ASP A 109 -14.65 5.23 2.71
C ASP A 109 -14.37 4.69 1.31
N ILE A 110 -14.73 3.42 1.06
CA ILE A 110 -14.66 2.81 -0.26
C ILE A 110 -15.84 3.34 -1.09
N SER A 111 -15.64 4.52 -1.68
CA SER A 111 -16.71 5.34 -2.28
C SER A 111 -16.63 5.55 -3.78
N ASN A 112 -15.52 5.13 -4.40
CA ASN A 112 -15.17 5.46 -5.80
C ASN A 112 -15.07 6.98 -6.06
N ARG A 113 -14.79 7.79 -5.03
CA ARG A 113 -14.43 9.22 -5.12
C ARG A 113 -13.04 9.41 -4.49
N PRO A 114 -11.97 9.55 -5.29
CA PRO A 114 -10.61 9.62 -4.76
C PRO A 114 -10.40 10.92 -3.99
N LEU A 115 -9.96 10.81 -2.74
CA LEU A 115 -9.61 11.95 -1.89
C LEU A 115 -8.65 11.48 -0.79
N LEU A 116 -7.62 12.29 -0.51
CA LEU A 116 -6.71 12.11 0.61
C LEU A 116 -6.72 13.36 1.49
N ALA A 117 -7.15 13.21 2.74
CA ALA A 117 -7.01 14.24 3.76
C ALA A 117 -5.85 13.86 4.69
N TYR A 118 -4.65 14.38 4.40
CA TYR A 118 -3.43 14.06 5.14
C TYR A 118 -3.15 15.14 6.19
N ARG A 119 -3.12 14.74 7.48
CA ARG A 119 -2.88 15.64 8.62
C ARG A 119 -1.77 15.10 9.52
N VAL A 120 -0.66 14.70 8.91
CA VAL A 120 0.54 14.27 9.64
C VAL A 120 1.60 15.34 9.48
N SER A 121 2.06 15.87 10.61
CA SER A 121 3.20 16.77 10.65
C SER A 121 4.46 15.93 10.75
N LEU A 122 5.15 15.74 9.62
CA LEU A 122 6.46 15.10 9.61
C LEU A 122 7.51 16.10 10.09
N ARG A 123 8.20 15.78 11.18
CA ARG A 123 9.47 16.44 11.48
C ARG A 123 10.51 15.82 10.57
N ILE A 124 10.86 16.51 9.50
CA ILE A 124 12.02 16.12 8.70
C ILE A 124 13.24 16.39 9.58
N SER A 125 13.93 15.34 10.00
CA SER A 125 15.26 15.47 10.58
C SER A 125 16.15 16.15 9.53
N LYS A 126 16.81 17.24 9.91
CA LYS A 126 17.83 17.88 9.05
C LYS A 126 18.93 16.90 8.70
#